data_AF-L0N740-F1
#
_entry.id   AF-L0N740-F1
#
_cell.length_a   1.000
_cell.length_b   1.000
_cell.length_c   1.000
_cell.angle_alpha   90.00
_cell.angle_beta   90.00
_cell.angle_gamma   90.00
#
_symmetry.space_group_name_H-M   'P 1'
#
loop_
_entity.id
_entity.type
_entity.pdbx_description
1 polymer ?
#
loop_
_entity_poly.entity_id
_entity_poly.type
_entity_poly.pdbx_seq_one_letter_code
_entity_poly.pdbx_strand_id
1 'polypeptide(L)'
;DTMVVSNYTNILLDENYFPEPYSFKPERFLVNGRVSLPDHYFPFGLAKHRCMGDALAKCNIFVFTTTMLQRFSLVPVPGEGLPSLDHMDGATPSAAPFKALVIPRI
;
A
#
# COMPACT_ATOMS: atom_id res chain seq x y z
N ASP A 1 0.88 -15.20 31.44
CA ASP A 1 0.57 -14.79 30.06
C ASP A 1 1.15 -13.43 29.76
N THR A 2 1.77 -13.26 28.59
CA THR A 2 2.42 -12.01 28.17
C THR A 2 1.87 -11.59 26.82
N MET A 3 1.37 -10.37 26.70
CA MET A 3 0.92 -9.80 25.43
C MET A 3 2.14 -9.49 24.55
N VAL A 4 2.11 -9.99 23.31
CA VAL A 4 3.12 -9.69 22.28
C VAL A 4 2.46 -8.87 21.18
N VAL A 5 3.02 -7.70 20.89
CA VAL A 5 2.55 -6.81 19.82
C VAL A 5 3.60 -6.80 18.72
N SER A 6 3.22 -7.25 17.52
CA SER A 6 4.11 -7.23 16.36
C SER A 6 4.08 -5.85 15.70
N ASN A 7 5.22 -5.18 15.64
CA ASN A 7 5.35 -3.86 15.02
C ASN A 7 5.63 -3.98 13.51
N TYR A 8 4.56 -4.23 12.74
CA TYR A 8 4.67 -4.38 11.29
C TYR A 8 5.13 -3.10 10.58
N THR A 9 4.78 -1.93 11.13
CA THR A 9 5.23 -0.63 10.59
C THR A 9 6.75 -0.54 10.58
N ASN A 10 7.42 -0.90 11.67
CA ASN A 10 8.89 -0.88 11.69
C ASN A 10 9.50 -1.92 10.75
N ILE A 11 8.92 -3.11 10.62
CA ILE A 11 9.41 -4.13 9.68
C ILE A 11 9.34 -3.62 8.23
N LEU A 12 8.23 -2.99 7.84
CA LEU A 12 8.00 -2.53 6.48
C LEU A 12 8.66 -1.17 6.17
N LEU A 13 9.17 -0.48 7.18
CA LEU A 13 9.88 0.80 7.06
C LEU A 13 11.35 0.72 7.52
N ASP A 14 11.88 -0.48 7.75
CA ASP A 14 13.28 -0.66 8.14
C ASP A 14 14.19 -0.34 6.96
N GLU A 15 15.03 0.70 7.12
CA GLU A 15 15.95 1.18 6.09
C GLU A 15 16.98 0.14 5.64
N ASN A 16 17.27 -0.87 6.47
CA ASN A 16 18.20 -1.95 6.11
C ASN A 16 17.60 -2.89 5.05
N TYR A 17 16.27 -3.03 5.01
CA TYR A 17 15.56 -3.89 4.06
C TYR A 17 14.87 -3.09 2.96
N PHE A 18 14.43 -1.87 3.26
CA PHE A 18 13.71 -0.97 2.36
C PHE A 18 14.38 0.41 2.36
N PRO A 19 15.43 0.62 1.54
CA PRO A 19 16.04 1.94 1.40
C PRO A 19 15.02 2.99 0.99
N GLU A 20 15.11 4.17 1.62
CA GLU A 20 14.16 5.28 1.47
C GLU A 20 12.70 4.83 1.70
N PRO A 21 12.39 4.29 2.90
CA PRO A 21 11.14 3.58 3.18
C PRO A 21 9.91 4.47 3.06
N TYR A 22 10.05 5.76 3.37
CA TYR A 22 8.99 6.76 3.24
C TYR A 22 8.74 7.24 1.81
N SER A 23 9.60 6.90 0.85
CA SER A 23 9.39 7.22 -0.57
C SER A 23 8.48 6.19 -1.24
N PHE A 24 7.53 6.63 -2.07
CA PHE A 24 6.77 5.72 -2.93
C PHE A 24 7.63 5.30 -4.14
N LYS A 25 8.26 4.12 -4.07
CA LYS A 25 9.13 3.56 -5.13
C LYS A 25 8.66 2.16 -5.56
N PRO A 26 7.83 2.05 -6.61
CA PRO A 26 7.41 0.76 -7.16
C PRO A 26 8.57 -0.13 -7.62
N GLU A 27 9.68 0.50 -8.03
CA GLU A 27 10.87 -0.17 -8.58
C GLU A 27 11.52 -1.13 -7.59
N ARG A 28 11.30 -0.94 -6.28
CA ARG A 28 11.79 -1.86 -5.23
C ARG A 28 11.24 -3.28 -5.37
N PHE A 29 10.11 -3.43 -6.04
CA PHE A 29 9.45 -4.71 -6.26
C PHE A 29 9.66 -5.23 -7.69
N LEU A 30 10.59 -4.64 -8.45
CA LEU A 30 10.85 -4.97 -9.85
C LEU A 30 12.32 -5.34 -10.06
N VAL A 31 12.57 -6.52 -10.62
CA VAL A 31 13.90 -6.97 -11.05
C VAL A 31 13.79 -7.41 -12.50
N ASN A 32 14.53 -6.74 -13.40
CA ASN A 32 14.49 -7.00 -14.85
C ASN A 32 13.07 -7.00 -15.45
N GLY A 33 12.23 -6.05 -15.01
CA GLY A 33 10.84 -5.92 -15.48
C GLY A 33 9.88 -6.98 -14.93
N ARG A 34 10.30 -7.82 -13.98
CA ARG A 34 9.45 -8.81 -13.31
C ARG A 34 9.25 -8.47 -11.85
N VAL A 35 8.06 -8.79 -11.34
CA VAL A 35 7.76 -8.62 -9.92
C VAL A 35 8.64 -9.56 -9.10
N SER A 36 9.33 -8.99 -8.12
CA SER A 36 10.13 -9.72 -7.12
C SER A 36 9.80 -9.15 -5.75
N LEU A 37 9.23 -9.98 -4.88
CA LEU A 37 8.89 -9.56 -3.51
C LEU A 37 10.10 -9.79 -2.60
N PRO A 38 10.55 -8.78 -1.83
CA PRO A 38 11.59 -8.95 -0.84
C PRO A 38 11.20 -9.97 0.24
N ASP A 39 12.18 -10.71 0.78
CA ASP A 39 11.94 -11.71 1.82
C ASP A 39 11.27 -11.14 3.06
N HIS A 40 11.49 -9.85 3.37
CA HIS A 40 10.94 -9.16 4.53
C HIS A 40 9.57 -8.49 4.28
N TYR A 41 8.90 -8.81 3.17
CA TYR A 41 7.62 -8.23 2.80
C TYR A 41 6.43 -8.96 3.46
N PHE A 42 6.02 -8.49 4.64
CA PHE A 42 4.99 -9.15 5.47
C PHE A 42 3.75 -8.27 5.80
N PRO A 43 3.06 -7.67 4.82
CA PRO A 43 1.89 -6.82 5.09
C PRO A 43 0.69 -7.57 5.69
N PHE A 44 0.68 -8.89 5.64
CA PHE A 44 -0.40 -9.76 6.13
C PHE A 44 0.05 -10.68 7.29
N GLY A 45 1.18 -10.36 7.93
CA GLY A 45 1.76 -11.20 8.96
C GLY A 45 2.46 -12.46 8.43
N LEU A 46 2.78 -13.36 9.36
CA LEU A 46 3.66 -14.50 9.12
C LEU A 46 3.20 -15.77 9.84
N ALA A 47 3.66 -16.91 9.32
CA ALA A 47 3.48 -18.24 9.91
C ALA A 47 2.02 -18.55 10.27
N LYS A 48 1.77 -19.16 11.44
CA LYS A 48 0.46 -19.70 11.86
C LYS A 48 -0.63 -18.65 12.03
N HIS A 49 -0.25 -17.38 12.21
CA HIS A 49 -1.18 -16.26 12.40
C HIS A 49 -1.19 -15.29 11.20
N ARG A 50 -0.66 -15.71 10.05
CA ARG A 50 -0.81 -14.96 8.81
C ARG A 50 -2.29 -14.77 8.49
N CYS A 51 -2.65 -13.58 8.02
CA CYS A 51 -4.02 -13.25 7.65
C CYS A 51 -4.58 -14.29 6.69
N MET A 52 -5.67 -14.94 7.09
CA MET A 52 -6.38 -15.93 6.25
C MET A 52 -6.92 -15.30 4.96
N GLY A 53 -7.13 -13.98 4.94
CA GLY A 53 -7.60 -13.21 3.79
C GLY A 53 -6.51 -12.76 2.83
N ASP A 54 -5.22 -13.07 3.04
CA ASP A 54 -4.10 -12.55 2.21
C ASP A 54 -4.32 -12.78 0.71
N ALA A 55 -4.63 -14.03 0.31
CA ALA A 55 -4.86 -14.37 -1.09
C ALA A 55 -6.05 -13.59 -1.69
N LEU A 56 -7.16 -13.50 -0.95
CA LEU A 56 -8.34 -12.76 -1.39
C LEU A 56 -8.07 -11.26 -1.51
N ALA A 57 -7.39 -10.69 -0.52
CA ALA A 57 -7.03 -9.27 -0.49
C ALA A 57 -6.15 -8.91 -1.70
N LYS A 58 -5.13 -9.73 -2.01
CA LYS A 58 -4.27 -9.52 -3.19
C LYS A 58 -5.05 -9.53 -4.49
N CYS A 59 -5.94 -10.52 -4.68
CA CYS A 59 -6.80 -10.58 -5.87
C CYS A 59 -7.69 -9.34 -5.98
N ASN A 60 -8.33 -8.94 -4.89
CA ASN A 60 -9.22 -7.78 -4.86
C ASN A 60 -8.45 -6.48 -5.13
N ILE A 61 -7.33 -6.24 -4.46
CA ILE A 61 -6.48 -5.07 -4.69
C ILE A 61 -6.09 -4.99 -6.17
N PHE A 62 -5.63 -6.10 -6.76
CA PHE A 62 -5.29 -6.13 -8.16
C PHE A 62 -6.47 -5.77 -9.06
N VAL A 63 -7.61 -6.45 -8.89
CA VAL A 63 -8.80 -6.24 -9.75
C VAL A 63 -9.36 -4.83 -9.60
N PHE A 64 -9.54 -4.32 -8.39
CA PHE A 64 -10.08 -2.98 -8.16
C PHE A 64 -9.13 -1.90 -8.67
N THR A 65 -7.83 -1.98 -8.34
CA THR A 65 -6.86 -0.97 -8.77
C THR A 65 -6.71 -0.96 -10.28
N THR A 66 -6.53 -2.12 -10.92
CA THR A 66 -6.39 -2.18 -12.38
C THR A 66 -7.65 -1.72 -13.09
N THR A 67 -8.84 -2.13 -12.64
CA THR A 67 -10.11 -1.69 -13.25
C THR A 67 -10.28 -0.17 -13.14
N MET A 68 -10.01 0.40 -11.97
CA MET A 68 -10.08 1.85 -11.75
C MET A 68 -9.12 2.60 -12.66
N LEU A 69 -7.86 2.17 -12.75
CA LEU A 69 -6.83 2.85 -13.55
C LEU A 69 -6.98 2.63 -15.07
N GLN A 70 -7.59 1.52 -15.49
CA GLN A 70 -7.92 1.24 -16.89
C GLN A 70 -9.08 2.10 -17.38
N ARG A 71 -10.10 2.31 -16.53
CA ARG A 71 -11.34 3.00 -16.91
C ARG A 71 -11.37 4.47 -16.56
N PHE A 72 -10.55 4.92 -15.61
CA PHE A 72 -10.59 6.28 -15.09
C PHE A 72 -9.21 6.87 -14.88
N SER A 73 -9.14 8.19 -15.03
CA SER A 73 -8.04 9.04 -14.59
C SER A 73 -8.45 9.71 -13.28
N LEU A 74 -7.66 9.50 -12.23
CA LEU A 74 -7.82 10.18 -10.95
C LEU A 74 -6.91 11.41 -10.95
N VAL A 75 -7.49 12.60 -10.86
CA VAL A 75 -6.75 13.87 -10.91
C VAL A 75 -7.11 14.75 -9.71
N PRO A 76 -6.25 15.71 -9.33
CA PRO A 76 -6.57 16.70 -8.30
C PRO A 76 -7.83 17.49 -8.67
N VAL A 77 -8.61 17.88 -7.66
CA VAL A 77 -9.80 18.71 -7.88
C VAL A 77 -9.33 20.12 -8.32
N PRO A 78 -9.86 20.69 -9.43
CA PRO A 78 -9.44 22.01 -9.88
C PRO A 78 -9.60 23.08 -8.79
N GLY A 79 -8.53 23.82 -8.53
CA GLY A 79 -8.51 24.85 -7.48
C GLY A 79 -8.28 24.32 -6.06
N GLU A 80 -8.33 23.00 -5.85
CA GLU A 80 -7.80 22.36 -4.63
C GLU A 80 -6.34 21.92 -4.91
N GLY A 81 -5.46 22.05 -3.92
CA GLY A 81 -4.07 21.58 -4.02
C GLY A 81 -3.97 20.04 -4.04
N LEU A 82 -2.74 19.51 -4.04
CA LEU A 82 -2.55 18.08 -3.83
C LEU A 82 -3.03 17.66 -2.42
N PRO A 83 -3.60 16.46 -2.27
CA PRO A 83 -3.90 15.90 -0.95
C PRO A 83 -2.68 15.86 -0.02
N SER A 84 -2.91 15.95 1.29
CA SER A 84 -1.84 15.66 2.26
C SER A 84 -1.37 14.21 2.10
N LEU A 85 -0.08 13.98 2.33
CA LEU A 85 0.52 12.66 2.41
C LEU A 85 0.48 12.07 3.83
N ASP A 86 -0.07 12.83 4.79
CA ASP A 86 -0.24 12.36 6.16
C ASP A 86 -1.27 11.22 6.23
N HIS A 87 -1.06 10.33 7.20
CA HIS A 87 -1.99 9.27 7.53
C HIS A 87 -2.73 9.60 8.84
N MET A 88 -3.90 9.00 9.00
CA MET A 88 -4.57 8.94 10.28
C MET A 88 -4.16 7.67 11.00
N ASP A 89 -3.64 7.84 12.22
CA ASP A 89 -3.26 6.73 13.09
C ASP A 89 -4.47 5.92 13.55
N GLY A 90 -4.26 4.62 13.74
CA GLY A 90 -5.27 3.69 14.24
C GLY A 90 -4.81 2.24 14.16
N ALA A 91 -5.66 1.31 14.60
CA ALA A 91 -5.40 -0.13 14.44
C ALA A 91 -5.18 -0.51 12.96
N THR A 92 -5.84 0.21 12.05
CA THR A 92 -5.61 0.17 10.61
C THR A 92 -5.39 1.61 10.12
N PRO A 93 -4.13 2.04 9.90
CA PRO A 93 -3.85 3.38 9.40
C PRO A 93 -4.51 3.63 8.03
N SER A 94 -4.98 4.86 7.82
CA SER A 94 -5.62 5.27 6.56
C SER A 94 -5.06 6.59 6.07
N ALA A 95 -5.26 6.92 4.80
CA ALA A 95 -4.92 8.25 4.30
C ALA A 95 -5.78 9.32 5.00
N ALA A 96 -5.22 10.52 5.20
CA ALA A 96 -6.02 11.67 5.59
C ALA A 96 -7.17 11.90 4.58
N PRO A 97 -8.34 12.43 5.01
CA PRO A 97 -9.45 12.67 4.10
C PRO A 97 -9.04 13.52 2.89
N PHE A 98 -9.32 13.02 1.69
CA PHE A 98 -8.99 13.70 0.43
C PHE A 98 -10.11 13.59 -0.59
N LYS A 99 -10.06 14.48 -1.58
CA LYS A 99 -10.92 14.42 -2.78
C LYS A 99 -10.06 14.19 -4.01
N ALA A 100 -10.64 13.52 -4.99
CA ALA A 100 -10.07 13.40 -6.33
C ALA A 100 -11.21 13.49 -7.35
N LEU A 101 -10.93 14.11 -8.49
CA LEU A 101 -11.82 14.07 -9.64
C LEU A 101 -11.56 12.77 -10.41
N VAL A 102 -12.62 12.02 -10.69
CA VAL A 102 -12.56 10.73 -11.41
C VAL A 102 -13.14 10.93 -12.81
N ILE A 103 -12.27 10.87 -13.82
CA ILE A 103 -12.63 11.16 -15.23
C ILE A 103 -12.56 9.86 -16.04
N PRO A 104 -13.61 9.46 -16.78
CA PRO A 104 -13.54 8.30 -17.67
C PRO A 104 -12.41 8.40 -18.70
N ARG A 105 -11.68 7.31 -18.91
CA ARG A 105 -10.71 7.14 -20.00
C ARG A 105 -11.45 6.59 -21.22
N ILE A 106 -11.28 7.26 -22.36
CA ILE A 106 -11.77 6.84 -23.68
C ILE A 106 -10.89 5.71 -24.19
#